data_AF-A0A3B8WBR0-F1
#
_entry.id   AF-A0A3B8WBR0-F1
#
_cell.length_a   1.000
_cell.length_b   1.000
_cell.length_c   1.000
_cell.angle_alpha   90.00
_cell.angle_beta   90.00
_cell.angle_gamma   90.00
#
_symmetry.space_group_name_H-M   'P 1'
#
loop_
_entity.id
_entity.type
_entity.pdbx_description
1 polymer ?
#
loop_
_entity_poly.entity_id
_entity_poly.type
_entity_poly.pdbx_seq_one_letter_code
_entity_poly.pdbx_strand_id
1 'polypeptide(L)' 'QNLTPQEVKTIFTRAGENTKIFFTVDIYQIDTPYLDSQSNGLSYLIDRMKDHELYAHVTLEKGERSELANLANELL' A
#
# COMPACT_ATOMS: atom_id res chain seq x y z
N GLN A 1 -0.99 2.49 3.15
CA GLN A 1 -1.38 3.63 2.28
C GLN A 1 -0.96 4.97 2.88
N ASN A 2 -0.88 5.11 4.21
CA ASN A 2 -0.49 6.36 4.87
C ASN A 2 1.01 6.46 5.23
N LEU A 3 1.85 5.60 4.66
CA LEU A 3 3.29 5.66 4.87
C LEU A 3 3.91 6.59 3.84
N THR A 4 4.87 7.41 4.26
CA THR A 4 5.74 8.19 3.39
C THR A 4 6.81 7.29 2.74
N PRO A 5 7.43 7.70 1.62
CA PRO A 5 8.56 6.98 1.03
C PRO A 5 9.72 6.76 2.01
N GLN A 6 9.96 7.72 2.91
CA GLN A 6 11.04 7.65 3.90
C GLN A 6 10.77 6.58 4.98
N GLU A 7 9.52 6.43 5.41
CA GLU A 7 9.12 5.39 6.36
C GLU A 7 9.26 4.00 5.75
N VAL A 8 8.81 3.81 4.50
CA VAL A 8 8.96 2.55 3.76
C VAL A 8 10.44 2.17 3.64
N LYS A 9 11.29 3.12 3.25
CA LYS A 9 12.75 2.91 3.21
C LYS A 9 13.31 2.49 4.57
N THR A 10 12.85 3.12 5.64
CA THR A 10 13.31 2.81 7.00
C THR A 10 12.97 1.37 7.38
N ILE A 11 11.76 0.89 7.07
CA ILE A 11 11.34 -0.50 7.32
C ILE A 11 12.32 -1.47 6.61
N PHE A 12 12.58 -1.24 5.32
CA PHE A 12 13.47 -2.10 4.55
C PHE A 12 14.91 -2.12 5.06
N THR A 13 15.47 -0.96 5.39
CA THR A 13 16.86 -0.88 5.88
C THR A 13 17.07 -1.49 7.27
N ARG A 14 16.00 -1.80 8.00
CA ARG A 14 16.04 -2.45 9.31
C ARG A 14 15.72 -3.95 9.25
N ALA A 15 15.31 -4.47 8.09
CA ALA A 15 15.00 -5.88 7.93
C ALA A 15 16.28 -6.72 8.05
N GLY A 16 16.23 -7.80 8.84
CA GLY A 16 17.32 -8.77 8.93
C GLY A 16 17.33 -9.73 7.75
N GLU A 17 18.36 -10.57 7.67
CA GLU A 17 18.46 -11.61 6.63
C GLU A 17 17.22 -12.52 6.62
N ASN A 18 16.83 -12.98 5.42
CA ASN A 18 15.68 -13.86 5.17
C ASN A 18 14.30 -13.27 5.58
N THR A 19 14.23 -11.96 5.84
CA THR A 19 12.94 -11.29 6.11
C THR A 19 12.14 -11.14 4.82
N LYS A 20 10.85 -11.46 4.88
CA LYS A 20 9.86 -11.12 3.84
C LYS A 20 8.92 -10.06 4.37
N ILE A 21 8.64 -9.05 3.57
CA ILE A 21 7.74 -7.95 3.93
C ILE A 21 6.58 -7.94 2.95
N PHE A 22 5.37 -7.92 3.49
CA PHE A 22 4.14 -7.86 2.72
C PHE A 22 3.38 -6.58 3.10
N PHE A 23 3.09 -5.74 2.11
CA PHE A 23 2.21 -4.60 2.28
C PHE A 23 0.82 -4.95 1.75
N THR A 24 -0.20 -4.70 2.57
CA THR A 24 -1.62 -4.83 2.19
C THR A 24 -2.25 -3.45 2.33
N VAL A 25 -2.71 -2.88 1.23
CA VAL A 25 -2.91 -1.43 1.12
C VAL A 25 -3.96 -1.12 0.06
N ASP A 26 -4.74 -0.07 0.32
CA ASP A 26 -5.70 0.51 -0.60
C ASP A 26 -5.33 1.99 -0.84
N ILE A 27 -4.95 2.33 -2.07
CA ILE A 27 -4.51 3.69 -2.43
C ILE A 27 -5.65 4.72 -2.43
N TYR A 28 -6.91 4.27 -2.38
CA TYR A 28 -8.09 5.14 -2.33
C TYR A 28 -8.53 5.43 -0.88
N GLN A 29 -7.96 4.75 0.11
CA GLN A 29 -8.27 4.93 1.54
C GLN A 29 -7.14 5.65 2.30
N ILE A 30 -6.59 6.70 1.70
CA ILE A 30 -5.58 7.54 2.34
C ILE A 30 -6.28 8.52 3.29
N ASP A 31 -5.88 8.52 4.55
CA ASP A 31 -6.53 9.27 5.62
C ASP A 31 -5.69 10.44 6.15
N THR A 32 -4.57 10.75 5.48
CA THR A 32 -3.66 11.83 5.89
C THR A 32 -3.64 12.96 4.85
N PRO A 33 -3.72 14.23 5.28
CA PRO A 33 -3.82 15.37 4.36
C PRO A 33 -2.55 15.64 3.55
N TYR A 34 -1.44 14.98 3.87
CA TYR A 34 -0.13 15.22 3.27
C TYR A 34 0.30 14.14 2.27
N LEU A 35 -0.51 13.10 2.09
CA LEU A 35 -0.25 12.05 1.10
C LEU A 35 -1.43 11.92 0.15
N ASP A 36 -1.11 11.52 -1.06
CA ASP A 36 -2.08 11.20 -2.10
C ASP A 36 -1.71 9.86 -2.77
N SER A 37 -2.56 9.43 -3.71
CA SER A 37 -2.41 8.16 -4.42
C SER A 37 -1.13 8.07 -5.27
N GLN A 38 -0.43 9.17 -5.53
CA GLN A 38 0.82 9.21 -6.29
C GLN A 38 2.05 9.47 -5.40
N SER A 39 1.89 10.18 -4.28
CA SER A 39 3.00 10.62 -3.41
C SER A 39 3.25 9.69 -2.21
N ASN A 40 2.34 8.77 -1.91
CA ASN A 40 2.52 7.83 -0.81
C ASN A 40 3.66 6.82 -1.06
N GLY A 41 4.16 6.24 0.02
CA GLY A 41 5.28 5.31 0.03
C GLY A 41 5.04 4.02 -0.76
N LEU A 42 3.79 3.58 -0.94
CA LEU A 42 3.49 2.42 -1.79
C LEU A 42 3.66 2.77 -3.26
N SER A 43 3.06 3.87 -3.72
CA SER A 43 3.16 4.28 -5.14
C SER A 43 4.62 4.51 -5.54
N TYR A 44 5.39 5.11 -4.64
CA TYR A 44 6.83 5.25 -4.80
C TYR A 44 7.56 3.91 -4.87
N LEU A 45 7.19 2.95 -4.01
CA LEU A 45 7.78 1.61 -3.98
C LEU A 45 7.46 0.83 -5.26
N ILE A 46 6.20 0.83 -5.72
CA ILE A 46 5.78 0.14 -6.94
C ILE A 46 6.59 0.68 -8.13
N ASP A 47 6.64 2.00 -8.31
CA ASP A 47 7.32 2.59 -9.47
C ASP A 47 8.84 2.28 -9.48
N ARG A 48 9.47 2.28 -8.30
CA ARG A 48 10.91 2.07 -8.17
C ARG A 48 11.34 0.61 -8.16
N MET A 49 10.47 -0.31 -7.74
CA MET A 49 10.81 -1.72 -7.55
C MET A 49 10.18 -2.67 -8.57
N LYS A 50 9.26 -2.21 -9.44
CA LYS A 50 8.51 -3.05 -10.40
C LYS A 50 9.34 -4.03 -11.24
N ASP A 51 10.60 -3.69 -11.53
CA ASP A 51 11.50 -4.52 -12.35
C ASP A 51 12.60 -5.22 -11.54
N HIS A 52 12.53 -5.19 -10.20
CA HIS A 52 13.54 -5.77 -9.31
C HIS A 52 13.17 -7.22 -8.94
N GLU A 53 14.15 -8.13 -8.94
CA GLU A 53 13.93 -9.57 -8.69
C GLU A 53 13.34 -9.89 -7.31
N LEU A 54 13.62 -9.04 -6.32
CA LEU A 54 13.10 -9.16 -4.94
C LEU A 54 11.70 -8.58 -4.75
N TYR A 55 11.06 -8.09 -5.82
CA TYR A 55 9.78 -7.43 -5.76
C TYR A 55 8.69 -8.21 -6.50
N ALA A 56 7.51 -8.23 -5.92
CA ALA A 56 6.30 -8.71 -6.55
C ALA A 56 5.13 -7.83 -6.14
N HIS A 57 4.19 -7.64 -7.08
CA HIS A 57 2.94 -6.92 -6.85
C HIS A 57 1.77 -7.76 -7.30
N VAL A 58 0.74 -7.81 -6.47
CA VAL A 58 -0.54 -8.40 -6.82
C VAL A 58 -1.61 -7.36 -6.53
N THR A 59 -2.43 -7.05 -7.54
CA THR A 59 -3.60 -6.21 -7.40
C THR A 59 -4.81 -7.08 -7.11
N LEU A 60 -5.51 -6.80 -6.02
CA LEU A 60 -6.77 -7.46 -5.67
C LEU A 60 -7.92 -6.64 -6.26
N GLU A 61 -8.52 -7.13 -7.34
CA GLU A 61 -9.56 -6.42 -8.08
C GLU A 61 -10.94 -6.50 -7.41
N LYS A 62 -11.18 -7.54 -6.61
CA LYS A 62 -12.46 -7.80 -5.95
C LYS A 62 -12.29 -7.84 -4.44
N GLY A 63 -13.01 -6.97 -3.75
CA GLY A 63 -13.19 -7.02 -2.30
C GLY A 63 -14.46 -7.79 -1.95
N GLU A 64 -14.38 -8.66 -0.95
CA GLU A 64 -15.56 -9.24 -0.33
C GLU A 64 -15.97 -8.37 0.87
N ARG A 65 -17.22 -7.90 0.85
CA ARG A 65 -17.78 -6.99 1.87
C ARG A 65 -19.17 -7.46 2.26
N SER A 66 -19.54 -7.23 3.52
CA SER A 66 -20.92 -7.47 3.97
C SER A 66 -21.88 -6.47 3.29
N GLU A 67 -23.18 -6.81 3.25
CA GLU A 67 -24.21 -5.90 2.72
C GLU A 67 -24.17 -4.52 3.40
N LEU A 68 -23.99 -4.50 4.74
CA LEU A 68 -23.89 -3.25 5.50
C LEU A 68 -22.67 -2.41 5.08
N ALA A 69 -21.52 -3.04 4.84
CA ALA A 69 -20.30 -2.34 4.44
C ALA A 69 -20.42 -1.76 3.01
N ASN A 70 -21.10 -2.48 2.10
CA ASN A 70 -21.40 -1.96 0.77
C ASN A 70 -22.34 -0.75 0.86
N LEU A 71 -23.41 -0.85 1.64
CA LEU A 71 -24.35 0.24 1.85
C LEU A 71 -23.68 1.49 2.42
N ALA A 72 -22.80 1.34 3.42
CA ALA A 72 -22.06 2.46 3.98
C ALA A 72 -21.15 3.15 2.95
N ASN A 73 -20.46 2.38 2.11
CA ASN A 73 -19.56 2.91 1.10
C ASN A 73 -20.27 3.60 -0.08
N GLU A 74 -21.54 3.29 -0.33
CA GLU A 74 -22.37 3.96 -1.34
C GLU A 74 -23.00 5.26 -0.83
N LEU A 75 -23.31 5.33 0.47
CA LEU A 75 -24.08 6.43 1.06
C LEU A 75 -23.24 7.49 1.80
N LEU A 76 -22.01 7.16 2.21
CA LEU A 76 -21.12 8.02 2.99
C LEU A 76 -19.82 8.31 2.24
#